data_AF-A0A378B6L1-F1
#
_entry.id   AF-A0A378B6L1-F1
#
_cell.length_a   1.000
_cell.length_b   1.000
_cell.length_c   1.000
_cell.angle_alpha   90.00
_cell.angle_beta   90.00
_cell.angle_gamma   90.00
#
_symmetry.space_group_name_H-M   'P 1'
#
loop_
_entity.id
_entity.type
_entity.pdbx_description
1 polymer ?
#
loop_
_entity_poly.entity_id
_entity_poly.type
_entity_poly.pdbx_seq_one_letter_code
_entity_poly.pdbx_strand_id
1 'polypeptide(L)'
;MPLPRVRTSRQYIREAEAYTNEVQPRANGQAQRILEEARAYKTQTVLEAQGEVARFAKILPEYKAAPEITRERLYIETMEKVLSHTRKVLVNDSKNGNLMVLPLDQMLKGAAAPAAKSDSSDASDLLRLPPASSSSSASTSSTSSSTGGSIMDQRRANAQRNDYQRQGE
;
A
#
# COMPACT_ATOMS: atom_id res chain seq x y z
N MET A 1 -23.99 26.43 -48.99
CA MET A 1 -23.43 25.36 -48.12
C MET A 1 -22.04 25.00 -48.64
N PRO A 2 -20.92 25.51 -48.07
CA PRO A 2 -19.57 25.21 -48.54
C PRO A 2 -18.84 24.19 -47.62
N LEU A 3 -18.10 23.25 -48.21
CA LEU A 3 -17.42 22.13 -47.53
C LEU A 3 -15.97 22.48 -47.11
N PRO A 4 -15.47 22.07 -45.92
CA PRO A 4 -14.12 22.41 -45.46
C PRO A 4 -13.17 21.20 -45.49
N ARG A 5 -12.10 21.17 -46.31
CA ARG A 5 -11.07 20.10 -46.23
C ARG A 5 -9.66 20.50 -46.71
N VAL A 6 -8.89 21.26 -45.92
CA VAL A 6 -7.40 21.31 -46.07
C VAL A 6 -6.66 21.44 -44.72
N ARG A 7 -7.35 21.48 -43.57
CA ARG A 7 -6.74 21.82 -42.26
C ARG A 7 -6.25 20.63 -41.42
N THR A 8 -6.43 19.39 -41.88
CA THR A 8 -6.24 18.20 -41.04
C THR A 8 -4.81 17.67 -41.01
N SER A 9 -4.08 17.68 -42.13
CA SER A 9 -2.72 17.09 -42.21
C SER A 9 -1.70 17.77 -41.30
N ARG A 10 -1.69 19.11 -41.24
CA ARG A 10 -0.80 19.88 -40.36
C ARG A 10 -1.09 19.71 -38.87
N GLN A 11 -2.32 19.32 -38.51
CA GLN A 11 -2.66 19.01 -37.11
C GLN A 11 -2.11 17.66 -36.73
N TYR A 12 -2.30 16.64 -37.59
CA TYR A 12 -1.74 15.30 -37.35
C TYR A 12 -0.22 15.28 -37.22
N ILE A 13 0.50 16.08 -38.01
CA ILE A 13 1.97 16.18 -37.90
C ILE A 13 2.37 16.78 -36.54
N ARG A 14 1.72 17.87 -36.11
CA ARG A 14 2.02 18.52 -34.83
C ARG A 14 1.64 17.65 -33.62
N GLU A 15 0.55 16.91 -33.72
CA GLU A 15 0.13 15.95 -32.69
C GLU A 15 1.11 14.78 -32.58
N ALA A 16 1.60 14.26 -33.71
CA ALA A 16 2.62 13.22 -33.73
C ALA A 16 3.97 13.72 -33.17
N GLU A 17 4.40 14.92 -33.57
CA GLU A 17 5.60 15.57 -33.00
C GLU A 17 5.46 15.78 -31.49
N ALA A 18 4.31 16.27 -31.02
CA ALA A 18 4.03 16.41 -29.58
C ALA A 18 4.07 15.05 -28.86
N TYR A 19 3.47 14.01 -29.42
CA TYR A 19 3.48 12.67 -28.83
C TYR A 19 4.90 12.11 -28.72
N THR A 20 5.72 12.22 -29.77
CA THR A 20 7.12 11.77 -29.72
C THR A 20 7.96 12.54 -28.70
N ASN A 21 7.74 13.86 -28.62
CA ASN A 21 8.39 14.74 -27.64
C ASN A 21 7.93 14.46 -26.20
N GLU A 22 6.74 13.90 -25.99
CA GLU A 22 6.24 13.52 -24.66
C GLU A 22 6.67 12.12 -24.21
N VAL A 23 6.70 11.14 -25.13
CA VAL A 23 6.95 9.73 -24.78
C VAL A 23 8.39 9.52 -24.31
N GLN A 24 9.37 10.06 -25.03
CA GLN A 24 10.79 9.89 -24.71
C GLN A 24 11.17 10.39 -23.30
N PRO A 25 10.84 11.64 -22.90
CA PRO A 25 11.15 12.12 -21.55
C PRO A 25 10.34 11.41 -20.46
N ARG A 26 9.09 11.01 -20.73
CA ARG A 26 8.29 10.24 -19.77
C ARG A 26 8.90 8.87 -19.51
N ALA A 27 9.32 8.16 -20.56
CA ALA A 27 10.00 6.88 -20.45
C ALA A 27 11.32 7.00 -19.68
N ASN A 28 12.12 8.04 -19.98
CA ASN A 28 13.36 8.32 -19.26
C ASN A 28 13.11 8.64 -17.77
N GLY A 29 12.08 9.43 -17.45
CA GLY A 29 11.71 9.73 -16.07
C GLY A 29 11.24 8.50 -15.30
N GLN A 30 10.47 7.62 -15.95
CA GLN A 30 10.07 6.33 -15.37
C GLN A 30 11.27 5.42 -15.13
N ALA A 31 12.18 5.32 -16.09
CA ALA A 31 13.42 4.54 -15.94
C ALA A 31 14.27 5.06 -14.78
N GLN A 32 14.45 6.39 -14.68
CA GLN A 32 15.18 6.99 -13.56
C GLN A 32 14.51 6.70 -12.21
N ARG A 33 13.17 6.80 -12.14
CA ARG A 33 12.43 6.48 -10.91
C ARG A 33 12.69 5.04 -10.46
N ILE A 34 12.62 4.09 -11.39
CA ILE A 34 12.88 2.67 -11.09
C ILE A 34 14.32 2.47 -10.59
N LEU A 35 15.29 3.14 -11.21
CA LEU A 35 16.69 3.06 -10.77
C LEU A 35 16.90 3.62 -9.36
N GLU A 36 16.29 4.77 -9.05
CA GLU A 36 16.41 5.34 -7.70
C GLU A 36 15.66 4.52 -6.66
N GLU A 37 14.49 3.97 -7.00
CA GLU A 37 13.76 3.04 -6.12
C GLU A 37 14.58 1.78 -5.84
N ALA A 38 15.24 1.21 -6.85
CA ALA A 38 16.13 0.06 -6.66
C ALA A 38 17.35 0.39 -5.78
N ARG A 39 17.94 1.58 -5.95
CA ARG A 39 19.05 2.05 -5.10
C ARG A 39 18.61 2.30 -3.66
N ALA A 40 17.43 2.90 -3.49
CA ALA A 40 16.83 3.15 -2.18
C ALA A 40 16.57 1.82 -1.47
N TYR A 41 15.94 0.85 -2.15
CA TYR A 41 15.69 -0.48 -1.61
C TYR A 41 16.99 -1.18 -1.19
N LYS A 42 18.00 -1.20 -2.07
CA LYS A 42 19.33 -1.76 -1.73
C LYS A 42 19.91 -1.11 -0.48
N THR A 43 19.86 0.22 -0.40
CA THR A 43 20.42 0.97 0.73
C THR A 43 19.64 0.70 2.01
N GLN A 44 18.32 0.67 1.94
CA GLN A 44 17.44 0.32 3.04
C GLN A 44 17.78 -1.06 3.59
N THR A 45 17.87 -2.09 2.73
CA THR A 45 18.21 -3.45 3.15
C THR A 45 19.58 -3.53 3.83
N VAL A 46 20.57 -2.82 3.30
CA VAL A 46 21.92 -2.79 3.90
C VAL A 46 21.90 -2.10 5.26
N LEU A 47 21.21 -0.97 5.38
CA LEU A 47 21.12 -0.22 6.65
C LEU A 47 20.32 -0.99 7.70
N GLU A 48 19.23 -1.63 7.30
CA GLU A 48 18.43 -2.50 8.17
C GLU A 48 19.28 -3.64 8.71
N ALA A 49 19.98 -4.36 7.83
CA ALA A 49 20.90 -5.42 8.24
C ALA A 49 22.02 -4.90 9.19
N GLN A 50 22.60 -3.74 8.90
CA GLN A 50 23.59 -3.12 9.80
C GLN A 50 23.01 -2.75 11.16
N GLY A 51 21.78 -2.22 11.19
CA GLY A 51 21.06 -1.88 12.42
C GLY A 51 20.74 -3.11 13.27
N GLU A 52 20.32 -4.20 12.63
CA GLU A 52 20.07 -5.48 13.31
C GLU A 52 21.34 -6.07 13.91
N VAL A 53 22.45 -6.09 13.15
CA VAL A 53 23.76 -6.54 13.65
C VAL A 53 24.21 -5.68 14.82
N ALA A 54 24.06 -4.35 14.73
CA ALA A 54 24.41 -3.45 15.82
C ALA A 54 23.56 -3.69 17.08
N ARG A 55 22.26 -3.96 16.94
CA ARG A 55 21.40 -4.36 18.06
C ARG A 55 21.85 -5.66 18.68
N PHE A 56 22.15 -6.67 17.87
CA PHE A 56 22.60 -7.97 18.35
C PHE A 56 23.95 -7.88 19.08
N ALA A 57 24.89 -7.10 18.53
CA ALA A 57 26.20 -6.87 19.15
C ALA A 57 26.11 -6.25 20.55
N LYS A 58 25.09 -5.40 20.78
CA LYS A 58 24.83 -4.80 22.11
C LYS A 58 24.26 -5.81 23.12
N ILE A 59 23.42 -6.76 22.66
CA ILE A 59 22.77 -7.75 23.54
C ILE A 59 23.69 -8.94 23.84
N LEU A 60 24.59 -9.28 22.90
CA LEU A 60 25.54 -10.39 23.04
C LEU A 60 26.32 -10.41 24.39
N PRO A 61 26.94 -9.31 24.86
CA PRO A 61 27.67 -9.33 26.14
C PRO A 61 26.75 -9.59 27.33
N GLU A 62 25.54 -9.03 27.34
CA GLU A 62 24.55 -9.24 28.41
C GLU A 62 24.09 -10.71 28.43
N TYR A 63 23.81 -11.28 27.26
CA TYR A 63 23.44 -12.68 27.14
C TYR A 63 24.55 -13.64 27.58
N LYS A 64 25.82 -13.30 27.30
CA LYS A 64 26.99 -14.07 27.79
C LYS A 64 27.12 -13.98 29.31
N ALA A 65 26.74 -12.86 29.93
CA ALA A 65 26.81 -12.67 31.37
C ALA A 65 25.68 -13.38 32.12
N ALA A 66 24.44 -13.34 31.60
CA ALA A 66 23.27 -13.90 32.27
C ALA A 66 22.23 -14.48 31.28
N PRO A 67 22.44 -15.69 30.73
CA PRO A 67 21.63 -16.22 29.64
C PRO A 67 20.16 -16.45 30.01
N GLU A 68 19.88 -16.96 31.22
CA GLU A 68 18.49 -17.29 31.63
C GLU A 68 17.62 -16.03 31.76
N ILE A 69 18.11 -14.99 32.44
CA ILE A 69 17.37 -13.74 32.66
C ILE A 69 17.19 -12.97 31.35
N THR A 70 18.21 -12.93 30.49
CA THR A 70 18.10 -12.25 29.19
C THR A 70 17.08 -12.91 28.27
N ARG A 71 16.99 -14.25 28.26
CA ARG A 71 15.95 -14.97 27.48
C ARG A 71 14.56 -14.67 27.99
N GLU A 72 14.37 -14.75 29.31
CA GLU A 72 13.06 -14.48 29.94
C GLU A 72 12.62 -13.04 29.65
N ARG A 73 13.51 -12.07 29.81
CA ARG A 73 13.24 -10.66 29.46
C ARG A 73 12.82 -10.50 28.00
N LEU A 74 13.57 -11.07 27.07
CA LEU A 74 13.28 -10.96 25.63
C LEU A 74 11.94 -11.62 25.28
N TYR A 75 11.60 -12.74 25.93
CA TYR A 75 10.29 -13.37 25.79
C TYR A 75 9.16 -12.46 26.30
N ILE A 76 9.30 -11.89 27.49
CA ILE A 76 8.28 -10.99 28.04
C ILE A 76 8.11 -9.75 27.15
N GLU A 77 9.20 -9.10 26.73
CA GLU A 77 9.17 -7.92 25.85
C GLU A 77 8.52 -8.23 24.49
N THR A 78 8.83 -9.39 23.90
CA THR A 78 8.22 -9.81 22.63
C THR A 78 6.75 -10.15 22.78
N MET A 79 6.36 -10.84 23.84
CA MET A 79 4.96 -11.15 24.14
C MET A 79 4.16 -9.89 24.45
N GLU A 80 4.72 -8.94 25.19
CA GLU A 80 4.09 -7.63 25.41
C GLU A 80 3.83 -6.90 24.08
N LYS A 81 4.83 -6.87 23.20
CA LYS A 81 4.69 -6.25 21.87
C LYS A 81 3.66 -6.97 20.99
N VAL A 82 3.60 -8.29 21.01
CA VAL A 82 2.60 -9.04 20.23
C VAL A 82 1.21 -8.83 20.82
N LEU A 83 1.06 -9.04 22.12
CA LEU A 83 -0.24 -8.98 22.80
C LEU A 83 -0.83 -7.56 22.82
N SER A 84 -0.01 -6.51 22.86
CA SER A 84 -0.48 -5.11 22.75
C SER A 84 -1.21 -4.81 21.44
N HIS A 85 -0.88 -5.51 20.35
CA HIS A 85 -1.55 -5.36 19.06
C HIS A 85 -2.70 -6.35 18.86
N THR A 86 -2.99 -7.22 19.84
CA THR A 86 -4.08 -8.19 19.77
C THR A 86 -5.34 -7.69 20.47
N ARG A 87 -6.50 -7.98 19.87
CA ARG A 87 -7.80 -7.69 20.49
C ARG A 87 -8.02 -8.66 21.65
N LYS A 88 -7.94 -8.15 22.88
CA LYS A 88 -8.18 -8.93 24.10
C LYS A 88 -9.68 -9.18 24.30
N VAL A 89 -10.08 -10.45 24.23
CA VAL A 89 -11.46 -10.91 24.50
C VAL A 89 -11.44 -11.70 25.80
N LEU A 90 -12.23 -11.27 26.79
CA LEU A 90 -12.44 -12.01 28.02
C LEU A 90 -13.71 -12.84 27.89
N VAL A 91 -13.60 -14.16 28.07
CA VAL A 91 -14.73 -15.08 28.16
C VAL A 91 -14.84 -15.49 29.62
N ASN A 92 -15.92 -15.10 30.30
CA ASN A 92 -16.19 -15.54 31.66
C ASN A 92 -16.95 -16.88 31.58
N ASP A 93 -16.28 -17.99 31.87
CA ASP A 93 -16.95 -19.28 32.06
C ASP A 93 -17.52 -19.35 33.48
N SER A 94 -18.60 -18.61 33.70
CA SER A 94 -19.34 -18.66 34.95
C SER A 94 -20.39 -19.79 34.90
N LYS A 95 -19.97 -21.05 34.66
CA LYS A 95 -20.72 -22.31 34.93
C LYS A 95 -22.19 -22.43 34.46
N ASN A 96 -22.74 -21.46 33.75
CA ASN A 96 -24.14 -21.35 33.34
C ASN A 96 -24.22 -20.54 32.05
N GLY A 97 -23.86 -21.17 30.92
CA GLY A 97 -24.38 -20.93 29.56
C GLY A 97 -24.34 -19.54 28.93
N ASN A 98 -23.92 -18.49 29.64
CA ASN A 98 -24.04 -17.11 29.18
C ASN A 98 -22.67 -16.64 28.69
N LEU A 99 -22.44 -16.81 27.40
CA LEU A 99 -21.26 -16.31 26.70
C LEU A 99 -21.35 -14.78 26.56
N MET A 100 -21.02 -14.05 27.63
CA MET A 100 -20.86 -12.60 27.56
C MET A 100 -19.48 -12.28 26.99
N VAL A 101 -19.41 -12.05 25.68
CA VAL A 101 -18.19 -11.58 25.01
C VAL A 101 -18.06 -10.09 25.31
N LEU A 102 -17.08 -9.73 26.13
CA LEU A 102 -16.77 -8.32 26.43
C LEU A 102 -15.58 -7.88 25.56
N PRO A 103 -15.79 -7.05 24.52
CA PRO A 103 -14.70 -6.47 23.76
C PRO A 103 -14.09 -5.33 24.58
N LEU A 104 -12.90 -5.57 25.14
CA LEU A 104 -12.21 -4.56 25.95
C LEU A 104 -11.80 -3.31 25.15
N ASP A 105 -11.68 -3.43 23.83
CA ASP A 105 -11.39 -2.32 22.91
C ASP A 105 -12.44 -1.20 23.01
N GLN A 106 -13.72 -1.55 23.18
CA GLN A 106 -14.80 -0.54 23.31
C GLN A 106 -14.83 0.12 24.69
N MET A 107 -14.47 -0.61 25.75
CA MET A 107 -14.42 -0.05 27.11
C MET A 107 -13.19 0.84 27.33
N LEU A 108 -12.02 0.44 26.81
CA LEU A 108 -10.79 1.23 26.97
C LEU A 108 -10.83 2.51 26.11
N LYS A 109 -11.45 2.43 24.92
CA LYS A 109 -11.67 3.59 24.05
C LYS A 109 -12.77 4.54 24.57
N GLY A 110 -13.75 4.01 25.32
CA GLY A 110 -14.76 4.81 26.04
C GLY A 110 -14.24 5.49 27.32
N ALA A 111 -13.23 4.92 27.99
CA ALA A 111 -12.59 5.52 29.16
C ALA A 111 -11.53 6.58 28.80
N ALA A 112 -11.07 6.63 27.55
CA ALA A 112 -10.07 7.58 27.06
C ALA A 112 -10.68 8.83 26.39
N ALA A 113 -11.93 9.17 26.68
CA ALA A 113 -12.55 10.42 26.24
C ALA A 113 -12.69 11.41 27.43
N PRO A 114 -11.71 12.30 27.66
CA PRO A 114 -11.94 13.48 28.47
C PRO A 114 -12.72 14.52 27.64
N ALA A 115 -13.73 15.09 28.29
CA ALA A 115 -14.54 16.18 27.78
C ALA A 115 -13.67 17.40 27.39
N ALA A 116 -13.77 17.83 26.14
CA ALA A 116 -13.35 19.16 25.73
C ALA A 116 -14.59 19.91 25.23
N LYS A 117 -15.11 20.80 26.09
CA LYS A 117 -16.11 21.81 25.73
C LYS A 117 -15.42 22.94 24.97
N SER A 118 -16.15 23.51 24.02
CA SER A 118 -15.85 24.73 23.27
C SER A 118 -15.70 25.96 24.18
N ASP A 119 -14.76 26.87 23.90
CA ASP A 119 -15.09 28.19 23.34
C ASP A 119 -13.86 29.06 22.99
N SER A 120 -14.10 30.07 22.14
CA SER A 120 -13.28 31.26 21.78
C SER A 120 -12.30 31.18 20.60
N SER A 121 -12.85 31.55 19.44
CA SER A 121 -12.42 32.64 18.55
C SER A 121 -10.99 33.23 18.61
N ASP A 122 -10.47 33.38 17.38
CA ASP A 122 -9.58 34.44 16.88
C ASP A 122 -8.06 34.21 16.78
N ALA A 123 -7.58 34.55 15.58
CA ALA A 123 -6.21 34.85 15.18
C ALA A 123 -5.24 33.69 14.90
N SER A 124 -5.39 33.05 13.72
CA SER A 124 -4.28 32.59 12.81
C SER A 124 -4.89 31.70 11.71
N ASP A 125 -5.38 32.23 10.59
CA ASP A 125 -4.63 32.82 9.48
C ASP A 125 -3.58 31.85 8.86
N LEU A 126 -3.88 31.47 7.61
CA LEU A 126 -2.95 31.15 6.50
C LEU A 126 -2.40 29.74 6.18
N LEU A 127 -2.93 28.63 6.71
CA LEU A 127 -2.65 27.30 6.10
C LEU A 127 -3.89 26.42 5.97
N ARG A 128 -4.77 26.76 5.01
CA ARG A 128 -5.88 25.90 4.60
C ARG A 128 -5.57 25.29 3.24
N LEU A 129 -4.97 24.10 3.24
CA LEU A 129 -4.95 23.23 2.06
C LEU A 129 -6.40 22.83 1.69
N PRO A 130 -6.75 22.76 0.39
CA PRO A 130 -8.08 22.34 -0.02
C PRO A 130 -8.33 20.87 0.39
N PRO A 131 -9.54 20.52 0.85
CA PRO A 131 -9.89 19.13 1.11
C PRO A 131 -9.91 18.36 -0.21
N ALA A 132 -9.20 17.23 -0.24
CA ALA A 132 -9.30 16.27 -1.34
C ALA A 132 -10.77 15.88 -1.51
N SER A 133 -11.30 16.14 -2.70
CA SER A 133 -12.64 15.74 -3.11
C SER A 133 -12.84 14.25 -2.89
N SER A 134 -13.85 13.93 -2.10
CA SER A 134 -14.49 12.63 -1.99
C SER A 134 -15.09 12.23 -3.34
N SER A 135 -14.29 11.60 -4.20
CA SER A 135 -14.84 10.76 -5.28
C SER A 135 -15.08 9.38 -4.69
N SER A 136 -16.31 9.16 -4.26
CA SER A 136 -16.88 7.82 -4.13
C SER A 136 -16.79 7.11 -5.49
N SER A 137 -15.70 6.40 -5.72
CA SER A 137 -15.69 5.28 -6.63
C SER A 137 -15.53 4.04 -5.76
N ALA A 138 -16.66 3.36 -5.56
CA ALA A 138 -16.67 2.02 -5.05
C ALA A 138 -15.86 1.15 -6.02
N SER A 139 -14.58 0.95 -5.72
CA SER A 139 -13.80 -0.11 -6.31
C SER A 139 -14.35 -1.41 -5.73
N THR A 140 -15.34 -1.97 -6.41
CA THR A 140 -15.74 -3.36 -6.21
C THR A 140 -14.52 -4.22 -6.47
N SER A 141 -13.87 -4.70 -5.41
CA SER A 141 -12.93 -5.80 -5.50
C SER A 141 -13.71 -7.04 -5.89
N SER A 142 -14.01 -7.20 -7.17
CA SER A 142 -14.32 -8.51 -7.73
C SER A 142 -13.02 -9.30 -7.68
N THR A 143 -12.85 -10.10 -6.62
CA THR A 143 -11.94 -11.22 -6.63
C THR A 143 -12.49 -12.20 -7.66
N SER A 144 -12.12 -12.03 -8.93
CA SER A 144 -12.27 -13.09 -9.91
C SER A 144 -11.32 -14.19 -9.49
N SER A 145 -11.88 -15.23 -8.88
CA SER A 145 -11.24 -16.52 -8.75
C SER A 145 -10.96 -17.03 -10.16
N SER A 146 -9.80 -16.70 -10.71
CA SER A 146 -9.28 -17.32 -11.92
C SER A 146 -8.82 -18.72 -11.55
N THR A 147 -9.76 -19.65 -11.59
CA THR A 147 -9.48 -21.06 -11.79
C THR A 147 -8.51 -21.17 -12.97
N GLY A 148 -7.40 -21.87 -12.75
CA GLY A 148 -6.32 -22.00 -13.73
C GLY A 148 -6.82 -22.47 -15.09
N GLY A 149 -6.41 -21.73 -16.12
CA GLY A 149 -6.73 -21.99 -17.51
C GLY A 149 -7.08 -20.68 -18.23
N SER A 150 -6.60 -20.51 -19.46
CA SER A 150 -7.04 -19.44 -20.37
C SER A 150 -6.40 -18.04 -20.27
N ILE A 151 -5.09 -17.96 -20.04
CA ILE A 151 -4.28 -16.85 -20.61
C ILE A 151 -3.47 -17.31 -21.83
N MET A 152 -3.10 -18.60 -21.90
CA MET A 152 -2.53 -19.21 -23.10
C MET A 152 -3.59 -19.51 -24.16
N ASP A 153 -4.78 -19.99 -23.78
CA ASP A 153 -5.86 -20.27 -24.74
C ASP A 153 -6.39 -19.00 -25.38
N GLN A 154 -6.46 -17.90 -24.62
CA GLN A 154 -6.86 -16.61 -25.14
C GLN A 154 -5.84 -16.07 -26.15
N ARG A 155 -4.55 -16.36 -25.95
CA ARG A 155 -3.47 -16.06 -26.91
C ARG A 155 -3.55 -16.95 -28.15
N ARG A 156 -3.90 -18.24 -27.99
CA ARG A 156 -4.07 -19.21 -29.08
C ARG A 156 -5.28 -18.88 -29.97
N ALA A 157 -6.40 -18.46 -29.37
CA ALA A 157 -7.59 -18.04 -30.12
C ALA A 157 -7.34 -16.78 -30.96
N ASN A 158 -6.58 -15.81 -30.43
CA ASN A 158 -6.23 -14.60 -31.16
C ASN A 158 -5.24 -14.83 -32.31
N ALA A 159 -4.35 -15.83 -32.20
CA ALA A 159 -3.42 -16.18 -33.27
C ALA A 159 -4.15 -16.73 -34.52
N GLN A 160 -5.11 -17.65 -34.33
CA GLN A 160 -5.84 -18.26 -35.44
C GLN A 160 -6.67 -17.25 -36.24
N ARG A 161 -7.15 -16.17 -35.60
CA ARG A 161 -7.93 -15.13 -36.28
C ARG A 161 -7.12 -14.30 -37.28
N ASN A 162 -5.80 -14.18 -37.07
CA ASN A 162 -4.92 -13.42 -37.97
C ASN A 162 -4.46 -14.25 -39.18
N ASP A 163 -4.40 -15.58 -39.08
CA ASP A 163 -3.94 -16.43 -40.19
C ASP A 163 -4.94 -16.50 -41.35
N TYR A 164 -6.26 -16.42 -41.09
CA TYR A 164 -7.28 -16.43 -42.14
C TYR A 164 -7.37 -15.11 -42.94
N GLN A 165 -6.81 -14.01 -42.44
CA GLN A 165 -6.83 -12.71 -43.14
C GLN A 165 -5.63 -12.53 -44.08
N ARG A 166 -4.68 -13.50 -44.11
CA ARG A 166 -3.45 -13.41 -44.91
C ARG A 166 -3.47 -14.29 -46.17
N GLN A 167 -4.50 -15.12 -46.36
CA GLN A 167 -4.72 -15.90 -47.58
C GLN A 167 -5.98 -15.38 -48.28
N GLY A 168 -5.79 -14.34 -49.08
CA GLY A 168 -6.84 -13.69 -49.86
C GLY A 168 -6.20 -12.61 -50.71
N GLU A 169 -5.50 -13.05 -51.76
CA GLU A 169 -5.50 -12.31 -53.02
C GLU A 169 -6.92 -12.27 -53.59
#